data_AF-A0A3D4C2J4-F1
#
_entry.id   AF-A0A3D4C2J4-F1
#
_cell.length_a   1.000
_cell.length_b   1.000
_cell.length_c   1.000
_cell.angle_alpha   90.00
_cell.angle_beta   90.00
_cell.angle_gamma   90.00
#
_symmetry.space_group_name_H-M   'P 1'
#
loop_
_entity.id
_entity.type
_entity.pdbx_description
1 polymer ?
#
loop_
_entity_poly.entity_id
_entity_poly.type
_entity_poly.pdbx_seq_one_letter_code
_entity_poly.pdbx_strand_id
1 'polypeptide(L)'
;MTIKRLLLIGLTLLAIMFSGLSLLSSWQKPQFQGRLELYQTNIILQAQAWQPEDSSDNSIQTIQESILGTNPLESAIKQYEEASKSVNANLQTIKKELAKLQSSASTRISPEKKRLQKSVQEQRKLLAEVNLRWGILQAQQQEIDKAITTWNQLQQHSEINSQYLETAQVLSGMWSQPPSLFPKAEQLIQQNLDNWFRSTALEQLYQLQQRQEALLSLKIAQQEAATQALLKLAIIATIPTLTAFLGLILLVYLVVQRLLKGRESLLAKNADLVWSTPWNWEIIIQVFVVGFFLMGQLFIPELLSILPIPRGTGNARIEAFTVLVSYLLVAFGCLSILYFSIRRFFPLPENWFRFYIFSNWVLWGLGGYCTALPIVVIVSLINQKLWQGQGGSNPLLQMALESRDNTALGIFFLTAAIAAPLFEEFLFRGFLLPSLTRYMSVWGAIFVSSLLFAAAHLSLSEILPLTALGMVLGIVYTRSRNLLSSMLLHSLWNSGTLISLFLLGSNG
;
A
#
# COMPACT_ATOMS: atom_id res chain seq x y z
N MET A 1 25.01 -36.46 11.12
CA MET A 1 24.61 -35.03 10.96
C MET A 1 25.51 -34.18 11.85
N THR A 2 25.98 -33.01 11.39
CA THR A 2 26.76 -32.10 12.26
C THR A 2 25.85 -31.32 13.20
N ILE A 3 26.35 -30.88 14.36
CA ILE A 3 25.61 -30.02 15.31
C ILE A 3 25.07 -28.77 14.61
N LYS A 4 25.88 -28.18 13.72
CA LYS A 4 25.48 -27.04 12.88
C LYS A 4 24.21 -27.33 12.07
N ARG A 5 24.11 -28.50 11.43
CA ARG A 5 22.94 -28.87 10.62
C ARG A 5 21.69 -29.06 11.48
N LEU A 6 21.83 -29.68 12.66
CA LEU A 6 20.71 -29.85 13.60
C LEU A 6 20.17 -28.50 14.07
N LEU A 7 21.05 -27.57 14.45
CA LEU A 7 20.68 -26.20 14.81
C LEU A 7 19.96 -25.49 13.67
N LEU A 8 20.50 -25.58 12.45
CA LEU A 8 19.92 -24.93 11.29
C LEU A 8 18.52 -25.48 10.98
N ILE A 9 18.30 -26.80 11.10
CA ILE A 9 16.98 -27.42 10.93
C ILE A 9 16.00 -26.90 11.98
N GLY A 10 16.41 -26.86 13.26
CA GLY A 10 15.58 -26.31 14.34
C GLY A 10 15.18 -24.86 14.08
N LEU A 11 16.13 -24.00 13.71
CA LEU A 11 15.87 -22.60 13.35
C LEU A 11 14.98 -22.47 12.11
N THR A 12 15.12 -23.37 11.13
CA THR A 12 14.29 -23.37 9.92
C THR A 12 12.84 -23.70 10.26
N LEU A 13 12.61 -24.73 11.08
CA LEU A 13 11.26 -25.09 11.54
C LEU A 13 10.61 -23.95 12.31
N LEU A 14 11.39 -23.28 13.17
CA LEU A 14 10.93 -22.09 13.89
C LEU A 14 10.54 -20.97 12.92
N ALA A 15 11.39 -20.65 11.95
CA ALA A 15 11.10 -19.61 10.95
C ALA A 15 9.84 -19.91 10.12
N ILE A 16 9.68 -21.16 9.69
CA ILE A 16 8.48 -21.61 8.97
C ILE A 16 7.23 -21.47 9.85
N MET A 17 7.30 -21.90 11.11
CA MET A 17 6.18 -21.82 12.04
C MET A 17 5.75 -20.36 12.27
N PHE A 18 6.69 -19.47 12.58
CA PHE A 18 6.39 -18.04 12.79
C PHE A 18 5.86 -17.36 11.53
N SER A 19 6.46 -17.63 10.37
CA SER A 19 6.01 -17.05 9.09
C SER A 19 4.61 -17.55 8.73
N GLY A 20 4.36 -18.86 8.91
CA GLY A 20 3.06 -19.47 8.68
C GLY A 20 1.98 -18.88 9.60
N LEU A 21 2.26 -18.76 10.90
CA LEU A 21 1.35 -18.12 11.85
C LEU A 21 1.10 -16.66 11.50
N SER A 22 2.11 -15.91 11.06
CA SER A 22 1.94 -14.52 10.62
C SER A 22 1.03 -14.41 9.39
N LEU A 23 1.23 -15.25 8.38
CA LEU A 23 0.40 -15.32 7.18
C LEU A 23 -1.05 -15.73 7.51
N LEU A 24 -1.23 -16.74 8.37
CA LEU A 24 -2.54 -17.14 8.88
C LEU A 24 -3.22 -16.00 9.64
N SER A 25 -2.48 -15.25 10.45
CA SER A 25 -3.01 -14.08 11.16
C SER A 25 -3.38 -12.91 10.25
N SER A 26 -2.85 -12.87 9.02
CA SER A 26 -3.19 -11.83 8.05
C SER A 26 -4.53 -12.11 7.37
N TRP A 27 -4.98 -13.38 7.33
CA TRP A 27 -6.22 -13.81 6.68
C TRP A 27 -7.43 -12.96 7.07
N GLN A 28 -7.63 -12.74 8.37
CA GLN A 28 -8.80 -12.03 8.90
C GLN A 28 -8.62 -10.50 8.94
N LYS A 29 -7.47 -9.98 8.52
CA LYS A 29 -7.25 -8.53 8.51
C LYS A 29 -7.89 -7.91 7.27
N PRO A 30 -8.58 -6.77 7.41
CA PRO A 30 -9.11 -6.04 6.27
C PRO A 30 -7.95 -5.62 5.36
N GLN A 31 -8.17 -5.70 4.04
CA GLN A 31 -7.26 -5.09 3.08
C GLN A 31 -7.38 -3.57 3.17
N PHE A 32 -6.24 -2.92 2.97
CA PHE A 32 -6.14 -1.47 2.96
C PHE A 32 -6.81 -0.84 1.72
N GLN A 33 -7.11 -1.64 0.69
CA GLN A 33 -7.69 -1.20 -0.58
C GLN A 33 -9.01 -0.43 -0.44
N GLY A 34 -9.89 -0.83 0.48
CA GLY A 34 -11.16 -0.12 0.70
C GLY A 34 -10.99 1.33 1.17
N ARG A 35 -9.88 1.66 1.85
CA ARG A 35 -9.55 3.06 2.19
C ARG A 35 -9.01 3.82 0.98
N LEU A 36 -8.19 3.18 0.14
CA LEU A 36 -7.64 3.79 -1.08
C LEU A 36 -8.74 4.21 -2.05
N GLU A 37 -9.75 3.36 -2.22
CA GLU A 37 -10.91 3.65 -3.05
C GLU A 37 -11.59 4.94 -2.57
N LEU A 38 -11.87 5.07 -1.26
CA LEU A 38 -12.46 6.29 -0.70
C LEU A 38 -11.59 7.54 -0.90
N TYR A 39 -10.25 7.44 -0.83
CA TYR A 39 -9.39 8.59 -1.13
C TYR A 39 -9.53 9.03 -2.58
N GLN A 40 -9.57 8.08 -3.53
CA GLN A 40 -9.81 8.39 -4.93
C GLN A 40 -11.19 9.03 -5.12
N THR A 41 -12.24 8.50 -4.49
CA THR A 41 -13.59 9.08 -4.48
C THR A 41 -13.58 10.53 -4.04
N ASN A 42 -12.83 10.84 -2.98
CA ASN A 42 -12.77 12.18 -2.41
C ASN A 42 -12.13 13.18 -3.38
N ILE A 43 -11.10 12.75 -4.12
CA ILE A 43 -10.48 13.59 -5.15
C ILE A 43 -11.43 13.78 -6.34
N ILE A 44 -12.16 12.74 -6.76
CA ILE A 44 -13.18 12.86 -7.81
C ILE A 44 -14.27 13.86 -7.39
N LEU A 45 -14.79 13.77 -6.16
CA LEU A 45 -15.76 14.73 -5.62
C LEU A 45 -15.20 16.15 -5.60
N GLN A 46 -13.95 16.32 -5.18
CA GLN A 46 -13.28 17.63 -5.22
C GLN A 46 -13.18 18.17 -6.65
N ALA A 47 -12.77 17.34 -7.60
CA ALA A 47 -12.61 17.70 -9.01
C ALA A 47 -13.95 18.00 -9.71
N GLN A 48 -15.08 17.46 -9.22
CA GLN A 48 -16.41 17.78 -9.72
C GLN A 48 -16.77 19.27 -9.52
N ALA A 49 -16.21 19.92 -8.51
CA ALA A 49 -16.46 21.35 -8.26
C ALA A 49 -15.76 22.28 -9.26
N TRP A 50 -14.92 21.74 -10.15
CA TRP A 50 -14.19 22.53 -11.13
C TRP A 50 -15.10 23.06 -12.23
N GLN A 51 -15.06 24.37 -12.44
CA GLN A 51 -15.71 25.05 -13.56
C GLN A 51 -14.65 25.57 -14.55
N PRO A 52 -14.72 25.22 -15.86
CA PRO A 52 -13.78 25.74 -16.85
C PRO A 52 -13.96 27.26 -17.05
N GLU A 53 -12.85 27.98 -17.26
CA GLU A 53 -12.88 29.42 -17.58
C GLU A 53 -13.58 29.71 -18.91
N ASP A 54 -13.43 28.81 -19.90
CA ASP A 54 -14.14 28.83 -21.18
C ASP A 54 -15.09 27.61 -21.28
N SER A 55 -16.36 27.82 -20.93
CA SER A 55 -17.38 26.77 -20.94
C SER A 55 -17.87 26.36 -22.33
N SER A 56 -17.35 26.98 -23.40
CA SER A 56 -17.75 26.73 -24.79
C SER A 56 -16.94 25.64 -25.50
N ASP A 57 -15.86 25.15 -24.89
CA ASP A 57 -15.03 24.10 -25.49
C ASP A 57 -15.54 22.70 -25.09
N ASN A 58 -16.28 22.07 -26.00
CA ASN A 58 -16.80 20.70 -25.84
C ASN A 58 -15.70 19.66 -25.56
N SER A 59 -14.45 19.92 -25.94
CA SER A 59 -13.34 19.00 -25.69
C SER A 59 -12.98 18.91 -24.20
N ILE A 60 -13.09 20.03 -23.48
CA ILE A 60 -12.80 20.11 -22.05
C ILE A 60 -13.85 19.34 -21.23
N GLN A 61 -15.13 19.47 -21.59
CA GLN A 61 -16.21 18.69 -20.95
C GLN A 61 -16.04 17.19 -21.19
N THR A 62 -15.68 16.77 -22.40
CA THR A 62 -15.46 15.35 -22.72
C THR A 62 -14.30 14.76 -21.92
N ILE A 63 -13.20 15.52 -21.74
CA ILE A 63 -12.05 15.10 -20.92
C ILE A 63 -12.45 15.00 -19.44
N GLN A 64 -13.24 15.96 -18.95
CA GLN A 64 -13.74 15.96 -17.57
C GLN A 64 -14.62 14.73 -17.30
N GLU A 65 -15.57 14.40 -18.18
CA GLU A 65 -16.41 13.21 -18.07
C GLU A 65 -15.60 11.91 -18.12
N SER A 66 -14.57 11.84 -18.96
CA SER A 66 -13.68 10.67 -19.03
C SER A 66 -12.84 10.47 -17.76
N ILE A 67 -12.51 11.54 -17.04
CA ILE A 67 -11.71 11.49 -15.81
C ILE A 67 -12.60 11.26 -14.58
N LEU A 68 -13.77 11.89 -14.52
CA LEU A 68 -14.68 11.85 -13.36
C LEU A 68 -15.67 10.67 -13.38
N GLY A 69 -15.98 10.14 -14.57
CA GLY A 69 -17.01 9.12 -14.75
C GLY A 69 -18.42 9.73 -14.86
N THR A 70 -19.41 8.89 -15.21
CA THR A 70 -20.73 9.33 -15.66
C THR A 70 -21.71 9.76 -14.56
N ASN A 71 -21.40 9.57 -13.27
CA ASN A 71 -22.14 10.12 -12.11
C ASN A 71 -21.29 9.99 -10.84
N PRO A 72 -20.40 10.95 -10.55
CA PRO A 72 -19.46 10.86 -9.43
C PRO A 72 -20.13 10.72 -8.06
N LEU A 73 -21.22 11.46 -7.84
CA LEU A 73 -21.88 11.57 -6.54
C LEU A 73 -22.69 10.32 -6.19
N GLU A 74 -23.34 9.69 -7.18
CA GLU A 74 -24.02 8.40 -7.01
C GLU A 74 -23.02 7.27 -6.73
N SER A 75 -21.92 7.25 -7.48
CA SER A 75 -20.82 6.30 -7.27
C SER A 75 -20.21 6.45 -5.87
N ALA A 76 -20.02 7.70 -5.42
CA ALA A 76 -19.51 8.00 -4.09
C ALA A 76 -20.44 7.51 -2.98
N ILE A 77 -21.76 7.72 -3.09
CA ILE A 77 -22.72 7.22 -2.09
C ILE A 77 -22.61 5.72 -1.93
N LYS A 78 -22.58 4.98 -3.04
CA LYS A 78 -22.49 3.52 -3.00
C LYS A 78 -21.20 3.05 -2.32
N GLN A 79 -20.05 3.67 -2.65
CA GLN A 79 -18.76 3.34 -2.03
C GLN A 79 -18.73 3.66 -0.53
N TYR A 80 -19.29 4.80 -0.12
CA TYR A 80 -19.39 5.16 1.30
C TYR A 80 -20.36 4.25 2.07
N GLU A 81 -21.45 3.80 1.45
CA GLU A 81 -22.37 2.82 2.01
C GLU A 81 -21.67 1.46 2.22
N GLU A 82 -20.98 0.95 1.20
CA GLU A 82 -20.22 -0.30 1.27
C GLU A 82 -19.10 -0.22 2.32
N ALA A 83 -18.40 0.90 2.38
CA ALA A 83 -17.38 1.16 3.40
C ALA A 83 -17.98 1.17 4.81
N SER A 84 -19.11 1.85 5.03
CA SER A 84 -19.78 1.87 6.34
C SER A 84 -20.23 0.47 6.78
N LYS A 85 -20.81 -0.31 5.86
CA LYS A 85 -21.18 -1.71 6.10
C LYS A 85 -19.97 -2.57 6.48
N SER A 86 -18.86 -2.43 5.74
CA SER A 86 -17.62 -3.17 5.99
C SER A 86 -17.00 -2.82 7.36
N VAL A 87 -16.91 -1.53 7.69
CA VAL A 87 -16.38 -1.07 8.99
C VAL A 87 -17.23 -1.59 10.15
N ASN A 88 -18.56 -1.56 10.02
CA ASN A 88 -19.46 -2.12 11.03
C ASN A 88 -19.28 -3.62 11.22
N ALA A 89 -19.21 -4.40 10.14
CA ALA A 89 -18.98 -5.84 10.20
C ALA A 89 -17.63 -6.20 10.86
N ASN A 90 -16.58 -5.45 10.50
CA ASN A 90 -15.25 -5.61 11.11
C ASN A 90 -15.27 -5.25 12.60
N LEU A 91 -15.91 -4.13 12.97
CA LEU A 91 -16.04 -3.70 14.35
C LEU A 91 -16.78 -4.74 15.20
N GLN A 92 -17.86 -5.34 14.68
CA GLN A 92 -18.59 -6.42 15.37
C GLN A 92 -17.72 -7.67 15.55
N THR A 93 -16.94 -8.04 14.54
CA THR A 93 -16.03 -9.19 14.59
C THR A 93 -14.96 -9.00 15.67
N ILE A 94 -14.29 -7.84 15.66
CA ILE A 94 -13.25 -7.50 16.64
C ILE A 94 -13.83 -7.41 18.06
N LYS A 95 -15.03 -6.84 18.22
CA LYS A 95 -15.73 -6.81 19.52
C LYS A 95 -16.04 -8.22 20.03
N LYS A 96 -16.45 -9.14 19.15
CA LYS A 96 -16.72 -10.54 19.51
C LYS A 96 -15.45 -11.27 19.95
N GLU A 97 -14.31 -11.03 19.29
CA GLU A 97 -13.01 -11.56 19.71
C GLU A 97 -12.55 -10.99 21.05
N LEU A 98 -12.70 -9.68 21.24
CA LEU A 98 -12.36 -9.02 22.50
C LEU A 98 -13.21 -9.57 23.65
N ALA A 99 -14.51 -9.82 23.43
CA ALA A 99 -15.40 -10.42 24.41
C ALA A 99 -14.98 -11.85 24.79
N LYS A 100 -14.55 -12.67 23.81
CA LYS A 100 -14.00 -14.02 24.07
C LYS A 100 -12.72 -13.98 24.91
N LEU A 101 -11.89 -12.96 24.71
CA LEU A 101 -10.67 -12.76 25.52
C LEU A 101 -10.95 -12.16 26.90
N GLN A 102 -12.08 -11.48 27.08
CA GLN A 102 -12.53 -10.99 28.38
C GLN A 102 -13.17 -12.09 29.23
N SER A 103 -13.80 -13.10 28.62
CA SER A 103 -14.42 -14.22 29.34
C SER A 103 -13.42 -15.31 29.78
N SER A 104 -12.19 -15.31 29.25
CA SER A 104 -11.12 -16.16 29.77
C SER A 104 -10.52 -15.52 31.03
N ALA A 105 -10.51 -16.25 32.15
CA ALA A 105 -10.22 -15.77 33.51
C ALA A 105 -8.76 -15.32 33.78
N SER A 106 -8.02 -14.91 32.75
CA SER A 106 -6.66 -14.37 32.87
C SER A 106 -6.72 -12.85 33.08
N THR A 107 -6.40 -12.39 34.28
CA THR A 107 -6.32 -10.98 34.69
C THR A 107 -5.14 -10.20 34.08
N ARG A 108 -4.24 -10.85 33.31
CA ARG A 108 -3.17 -10.15 32.60
C ARG A 108 -3.71 -9.52 31.31
N ILE A 109 -3.43 -8.22 31.12
CA ILE A 109 -3.55 -7.55 29.82
C ILE A 109 -2.55 -8.24 28.88
N SER A 110 -3.03 -9.18 28.06
CA SER A 110 -2.19 -9.77 27.03
C SER A 110 -1.86 -8.69 25.98
N PRO A 111 -0.66 -8.74 25.35
CA PRO A 111 -0.32 -7.87 24.22
C PRO A 111 -1.40 -7.89 23.12
N GLU A 112 -2.04 -9.05 22.94
CA GLU A 112 -3.16 -9.27 22.03
C GLU A 112 -4.41 -8.46 22.41
N LYS A 113 -4.79 -8.44 23.70
CA LYS A 113 -5.92 -7.62 24.20
C LYS A 113 -5.69 -6.13 23.94
N LYS A 114 -4.47 -5.64 24.19
CA LYS A 114 -4.10 -4.23 23.93
C LYS A 114 -4.17 -3.90 22.43
N ARG A 115 -3.71 -4.82 21.57
CA ARG A 115 -3.79 -4.68 20.11
C ARG A 115 -5.24 -4.62 19.62
N LEU A 116 -6.11 -5.50 20.10
CA LEU A 116 -7.52 -5.53 19.73
C LEU A 116 -8.27 -4.27 20.21
N GLN A 117 -7.98 -3.80 21.43
CA GLN A 117 -8.53 -2.53 21.93
C GLN A 117 -8.14 -1.34 21.03
N LYS A 118 -6.87 -1.26 20.61
CA LYS A 118 -6.41 -0.24 19.67
C LYS A 118 -7.17 -0.34 18.33
N SER A 119 -7.31 -1.55 17.80
CA SER A 119 -8.05 -1.81 16.56
C SER A 119 -9.52 -1.37 16.66
N VAL A 120 -10.20 -1.65 17.79
CA VAL A 120 -11.57 -1.16 18.05
C VAL A 120 -11.64 0.36 18.00
N GLN A 121 -10.69 1.06 18.64
CA GLN A 121 -10.66 2.51 18.64
C GLN A 121 -10.44 3.09 17.23
N GLU A 122 -9.53 2.49 16.45
CA GLU A 122 -9.27 2.86 15.05
C GLU A 122 -10.50 2.65 14.16
N GLN A 123 -11.21 1.52 14.32
CA GLN A 123 -12.44 1.23 13.57
C GLN A 123 -13.60 2.16 13.95
N ARG A 124 -13.74 2.53 15.23
CA ARG A 124 -14.74 3.52 15.66
C ARG A 124 -14.48 4.90 15.08
N LYS A 125 -13.22 5.32 15.05
CA LYS A 125 -12.82 6.58 14.41
C LYS A 125 -13.17 6.56 12.92
N LEU A 126 -12.82 5.49 12.22
CA LEU A 126 -13.12 5.32 10.80
C LEU A 126 -14.64 5.32 10.54
N LEU A 127 -15.42 4.62 11.37
CA LEU A 127 -16.89 4.59 11.25
C LEU A 127 -17.48 5.99 11.34
N ALA A 128 -16.99 6.79 12.30
CA ALA A 128 -17.43 8.17 12.47
C ALA A 128 -17.11 9.02 11.23
N GLU A 129 -15.88 8.97 10.74
CA GLU A 129 -15.46 9.72 9.54
C GLU A 129 -16.25 9.32 8.29
N VAL A 130 -16.47 8.03 8.07
CA VAL A 130 -17.24 7.51 6.93
C VAL A 130 -18.69 7.97 7.00
N ASN A 131 -19.36 7.82 8.15
CA ASN A 131 -20.78 8.16 8.28
C ASN A 131 -21.03 9.68 8.26
N LEU A 132 -20.13 10.51 8.80
CA LEU A 132 -20.24 11.97 8.67
C LEU A 132 -20.25 12.39 7.20
N ARG A 133 -19.29 11.87 6.42
CA ARG A 133 -19.15 12.13 4.97
C ARG A 133 -20.29 11.53 4.16
N TRP A 134 -20.73 10.32 4.50
CA TRP A 134 -21.85 9.65 3.83
C TRP A 134 -23.16 10.43 3.96
N GLY A 135 -23.45 10.95 5.16
CA GLY A 135 -24.62 11.81 5.37
C GLY A 135 -24.56 13.10 4.54
N ILE A 136 -23.38 13.71 4.35
CA ILE A 136 -23.24 14.88 3.48
C ILE A 136 -23.57 14.52 2.02
N LEU A 137 -23.12 13.36 1.54
CA LEU A 137 -23.46 12.90 0.18
C LEU A 137 -24.95 12.67 0.00
N GLN A 138 -25.60 12.01 0.98
CA GLN A 138 -27.05 11.81 0.99
C GLN A 138 -27.80 13.16 0.95
N ALA A 139 -27.34 14.13 1.75
CA ALA A 139 -27.92 15.46 1.79
C ALA A 139 -27.78 16.20 0.44
N GLN A 140 -26.66 16.04 -0.26
CA GLN A 140 -26.45 16.60 -1.60
C GLN A 140 -27.32 15.94 -2.67
N GLN A 141 -27.74 14.68 -2.50
CA GLN A 141 -28.78 14.05 -3.35
C GLN A 141 -30.21 14.41 -2.96
N GLN A 142 -30.41 15.39 -2.07
CA GLN A 142 -31.73 15.75 -1.54
C GLN A 142 -32.38 14.63 -0.69
N GLU A 143 -31.63 13.61 -0.27
CA GLU A 143 -32.10 12.55 0.62
C GLU A 143 -31.90 12.93 2.10
N ILE A 144 -32.47 14.07 2.50
CA ILE A 144 -32.21 14.71 3.81
C ILE A 144 -32.58 13.80 4.99
N ASP A 145 -33.71 13.09 4.92
CA ASP A 145 -34.15 12.18 5.99
C ASP A 145 -33.16 11.03 6.22
N LYS A 146 -32.55 10.52 5.14
CA LYS A 146 -31.50 9.50 5.24
C LYS A 146 -30.23 10.07 5.84
N ALA A 147 -29.83 11.28 5.43
CA ALA A 147 -28.66 11.98 5.99
C ALA A 147 -28.79 12.16 7.51
N ILE A 148 -29.93 12.68 7.96
CA ILE A 148 -30.25 12.87 9.38
C ILE A 148 -30.23 11.52 10.13
N THR A 149 -30.82 10.48 9.54
CA THR A 149 -30.80 9.13 10.12
C THR A 149 -29.37 8.62 10.30
N THR A 150 -28.52 8.77 9.29
CA THR A 150 -27.11 8.38 9.33
C THR A 150 -26.35 9.09 10.45
N TRP A 151 -26.52 10.42 10.60
CA TRP A 151 -25.88 11.17 11.67
C TRP A 151 -26.44 10.85 13.06
N ASN A 152 -27.74 10.58 13.18
CA ASN A 152 -28.35 10.18 14.45
C ASN A 152 -27.91 8.77 14.90
N GLN A 153 -27.67 7.84 13.98
CA GLN A 153 -27.12 6.52 14.30
C GLN A 153 -25.71 6.61 14.91
N LEU A 154 -24.88 7.59 14.50
CA LEU A 154 -23.60 7.83 15.15
C LEU A 154 -23.76 8.23 16.62
N GLN A 155 -24.78 9.02 16.95
CA GLN A 155 -25.04 9.47 18.33
C GLN A 155 -25.40 8.32 19.29
N GLN A 156 -25.89 7.19 18.76
CA GLN A 156 -26.18 6.00 19.56
C GLN A 156 -24.91 5.26 20.03
N HIS A 157 -23.74 5.58 19.45
CA HIS A 157 -22.47 4.97 19.78
C HIS A 157 -21.70 5.86 20.77
N SER A 158 -22.07 5.82 22.05
CA SER A 158 -21.46 6.61 23.14
C SER A 158 -19.94 6.41 23.31
N GLU A 159 -19.40 5.35 22.72
CA GLU A 159 -17.98 5.01 22.79
C GLU A 159 -17.12 5.66 21.67
N ILE A 160 -17.74 6.44 20.78
CA ILE A 160 -17.05 7.27 19.77
C ILE A 160 -16.60 8.60 20.42
N ASN A 161 -15.49 9.17 19.94
CA ASN A 161 -15.00 10.46 20.42
C ASN A 161 -16.09 11.54 20.27
N SER A 162 -16.33 12.30 21.35
CA SER A 162 -17.38 13.31 21.45
C SER A 162 -17.32 14.35 20.33
N GLN A 163 -16.14 14.71 19.82
CA GLN A 163 -16.00 15.69 18.73
C GLN A 163 -16.72 15.27 17.45
N TYR A 164 -16.68 13.98 17.09
CA TYR A 164 -17.41 13.48 15.92
C TYR A 164 -18.92 13.44 16.17
N LEU A 165 -19.34 13.14 17.40
CA LEU A 165 -20.75 13.14 17.78
C LEU A 165 -21.33 14.58 17.75
N GLU A 166 -20.57 15.55 18.27
CA GLU A 166 -20.91 16.99 18.18
C GLU A 166 -20.98 17.44 16.72
N THR A 167 -20.07 16.96 15.86
CA THR A 167 -20.09 17.28 14.43
C THR A 167 -21.32 16.67 13.74
N ALA A 168 -21.70 15.44 14.09
CA ALA A 168 -22.93 14.82 13.59
C ALA A 168 -24.18 15.62 14.00
N GLN A 169 -24.21 16.15 15.23
CA GLN A 169 -25.29 17.04 15.69
C GLN A 169 -25.33 18.35 14.90
N VAL A 170 -24.17 18.97 14.67
CA VAL A 170 -24.05 20.18 13.84
C VAL A 170 -24.60 19.93 12.44
N LEU A 171 -24.16 18.85 11.77
CA LEU A 171 -24.63 18.50 10.43
C LEU A 171 -26.14 18.22 10.42
N SER A 172 -26.64 17.44 11.38
CA SER A 172 -28.07 17.15 11.48
C SER A 172 -28.92 18.41 11.69
N GLY A 173 -28.44 19.39 12.47
CA GLY A 173 -29.15 20.64 12.70
C GLY A 173 -29.10 21.58 11.49
N MET A 174 -27.99 21.65 10.75
CA MET A 174 -27.88 22.51 9.57
C MET A 174 -28.79 22.06 8.42
N TRP A 175 -29.08 20.76 8.33
CA TRP A 175 -29.95 20.17 7.30
C TRP A 175 -31.38 19.87 7.79
N SER A 176 -31.71 20.13 9.06
CA SER A 176 -33.07 19.95 9.58
C SER A 176 -34.04 21.02 9.08
N GLN A 177 -35.34 20.75 9.18
CA GLN A 177 -36.39 21.74 8.95
C GLN A 177 -37.21 21.94 10.24
N PRO A 178 -37.14 23.12 10.90
CA PRO A 178 -36.28 24.27 10.58
C PRO A 178 -34.79 24.02 10.88
N PRO A 179 -33.87 24.74 10.23
CA PRO A 179 -32.43 24.59 10.47
C PRO A 179 -32.04 25.13 11.85
N SER A 180 -31.16 24.41 12.54
CA SER A 180 -30.62 24.77 13.85
C SER A 180 -29.11 25.00 13.76
N LEU A 181 -28.65 26.18 14.21
CA LEU A 181 -27.25 26.59 14.19
C LEU A 181 -26.61 26.45 15.57
N PHE A 182 -25.38 25.92 15.61
CA PHE A 182 -24.63 25.70 16.85
C PHE A 182 -23.39 26.62 16.92
N PRO A 183 -23.00 27.13 18.12
CA PRO A 183 -21.93 28.11 18.26
C PRO A 183 -20.54 27.65 17.76
N LYS A 184 -20.22 26.35 17.82
CA LYS A 184 -18.93 25.78 17.41
C LYS A 184 -18.99 25.09 16.04
N ALA A 185 -20.04 25.33 15.25
CA ALA A 185 -20.27 24.61 14.00
C ALA A 185 -19.08 24.72 13.03
N GLU A 186 -18.59 25.94 12.77
CA GLU A 186 -17.48 26.18 11.85
C GLU A 186 -16.19 25.48 12.30
N GLN A 187 -15.84 25.58 13.59
CA GLN A 187 -14.65 24.94 14.16
C GLN A 187 -14.73 23.42 14.05
N LEU A 188 -15.87 22.82 14.38
CA LEU A 188 -16.07 21.37 14.32
C LEU A 188 -16.00 20.86 12.87
N ILE A 189 -16.59 21.58 11.92
CA ILE A 189 -16.49 21.27 10.48
C ILE A 189 -15.04 21.33 10.00
N GLN A 190 -14.30 22.39 10.34
CA GLN A 190 -12.90 22.55 9.95
C GLN A 190 -11.97 21.48 10.56
N GLN A 191 -12.29 21.00 11.77
CA GLN A 191 -11.49 19.98 12.46
C GLN A 191 -11.77 18.55 11.99
N ASN A 192 -13.03 18.21 11.69
CA ASN A 192 -13.44 16.82 11.49
C ASN A 192 -13.79 16.47 10.04
N LEU A 193 -13.91 17.45 9.15
CA LEU A 193 -14.12 17.25 7.72
C LEU A 193 -12.94 17.81 6.93
N ASP A 194 -12.68 17.23 5.76
CA ASP A 194 -11.57 17.62 4.88
C ASP A 194 -12.09 17.86 3.45
N ASN A 195 -11.37 18.70 2.68
CA ASN A 195 -11.58 18.93 1.24
C ASN A 195 -13.04 19.24 0.87
N TRP A 196 -13.61 18.45 -0.05
CA TRP A 196 -14.95 18.64 -0.60
C TRP A 196 -16.02 18.63 0.50
N PHE A 197 -15.98 17.67 1.42
CA PHE A 197 -16.94 17.57 2.52
C PHE A 197 -16.90 18.79 3.45
N ARG A 198 -15.71 19.31 3.74
CA ARG A 198 -15.55 20.53 4.53
C ARG A 198 -16.17 21.71 3.79
N SER A 199 -15.86 21.84 2.50
CA SER A 199 -16.35 22.94 1.67
C SER A 199 -17.86 22.91 1.55
N THR A 200 -18.46 21.74 1.29
CA THR A 200 -19.91 21.55 1.25
C THR A 200 -20.60 21.89 2.58
N ALA A 201 -20.03 21.46 3.71
CA ALA A 201 -20.58 21.77 5.03
C ALA A 201 -20.46 23.26 5.38
N LEU A 202 -19.33 23.90 5.06
CA LEU A 202 -19.13 25.34 5.27
C LEU A 202 -20.01 26.18 4.35
N GLU A 203 -20.25 25.74 3.11
CA GLU A 203 -21.15 26.43 2.18
C GLU A 203 -22.56 26.47 2.77
N GLN A 204 -23.09 25.33 3.23
CA GLN A 204 -24.40 25.28 3.90
C GLN A 204 -24.44 26.19 5.14
N LEU A 205 -23.40 26.15 5.98
CA LEU A 205 -23.32 26.98 7.18
C LEU A 205 -23.34 28.47 6.84
N TYR A 206 -22.52 28.90 5.87
CA TYR A 206 -22.42 30.31 5.48
C TYR A 206 -23.66 30.81 4.75
N GLN A 207 -24.37 29.95 4.03
CA GLN A 207 -25.69 30.27 3.46
C GLN A 207 -26.72 30.54 4.57
N LEU A 208 -26.80 29.65 5.57
CA LEU A 208 -27.71 29.83 6.72
C LEU A 208 -27.37 31.06 7.56
N GLN A 209 -26.08 31.40 7.67
CA GLN A 209 -25.59 32.60 8.35
C GLN A 209 -25.61 33.88 7.49
N GLN A 210 -25.96 33.77 6.21
CA GLN A 210 -25.94 34.88 5.24
C GLN A 210 -24.57 35.57 5.08
N ARG A 211 -23.46 34.82 5.20
CA ARG A 211 -22.08 35.33 5.10
C ARG A 211 -21.55 35.30 3.67
N GLN A 212 -21.95 36.28 2.85
CA GLN A 212 -21.60 36.30 1.41
C GLN A 212 -20.09 36.36 1.11
N GLU A 213 -19.32 37.16 1.84
CA GLU A 213 -17.87 37.28 1.62
C GLU A 213 -17.12 35.96 1.90
N ALA A 214 -17.53 35.27 2.97
CA ALA A 214 -16.98 33.96 3.33
C ALA A 214 -17.35 32.90 2.29
N LEU A 215 -18.56 32.96 1.74
CA LEU A 215 -19.03 32.06 0.69
C LEU A 215 -18.26 32.28 -0.63
N LEU A 216 -17.99 33.52 -0.99
CA LEU A 216 -17.18 33.84 -2.18
C LEU A 216 -15.73 33.36 -2.02
N SER A 217 -15.12 33.61 -0.86
CA SER A 217 -13.77 33.14 -0.54
C SER A 217 -13.68 31.61 -0.56
N LEU A 218 -14.70 30.93 -0.04
CA LEU A 218 -14.80 29.47 -0.04
C LEU A 218 -14.89 28.91 -1.46
N LYS A 219 -15.69 29.53 -2.34
CA LYS A 219 -15.81 29.11 -3.75
C LYS A 219 -14.51 29.26 -4.52
N ILE A 220 -13.76 30.34 -4.30
CA ILE A 220 -12.43 30.52 -4.91
C ILE A 220 -11.47 29.41 -4.46
N ALA A 221 -11.39 29.13 -3.15
CA ALA A 221 -10.57 28.06 -2.62
C ALA A 221 -10.99 26.67 -3.15
N GLN A 222 -12.30 26.44 -3.30
CA GLN A 222 -12.83 25.19 -3.85
C GLN A 222 -12.43 25.00 -5.32
N GLN A 223 -12.46 26.06 -6.14
CA GLN A 223 -12.06 26.04 -7.54
C GLN A 223 -10.56 25.74 -7.70
N GLU A 224 -9.70 26.32 -6.87
CA GLU A 224 -8.26 26.03 -6.86
C GLU A 224 -8.01 24.55 -6.49
N ALA A 225 -8.64 24.09 -5.41
CA ALA A 225 -8.52 22.70 -4.96
C ALA A 225 -9.10 21.70 -5.98
N ALA A 226 -10.16 22.05 -6.71
CA ALA A 226 -10.72 21.25 -7.79
C ALA A 226 -9.76 21.13 -8.99
N THR A 227 -9.07 22.21 -9.32
CA THR A 227 -8.03 22.22 -10.37
C THR A 227 -6.87 21.29 -10.02
N GLN A 228 -6.39 21.35 -8.77
CA GLN A 228 -5.35 20.44 -8.29
C GLN A 228 -5.83 18.98 -8.27
N ALA A 229 -7.08 18.74 -7.87
CA ALA A 229 -7.68 17.41 -7.86
C ALA A 229 -7.76 16.80 -9.28
N LEU A 230 -8.15 17.57 -10.29
CA LEU A 230 -8.12 17.14 -11.69
C LEU A 230 -6.71 16.75 -12.15
N LEU A 231 -5.71 17.56 -11.82
CA LEU A 231 -4.32 17.25 -12.17
C LEU A 231 -3.83 15.97 -11.49
N LYS A 232 -4.17 15.77 -10.21
CA LYS A 232 -3.86 14.53 -9.47
C LYS A 232 -4.50 13.31 -10.15
N LEU A 233 -5.80 13.39 -10.48
CA LEU A 233 -6.51 12.30 -11.17
C LEU A 233 -5.94 12.03 -12.56
N ALA A 234 -5.63 13.07 -13.32
CA ALA A 234 -5.02 12.94 -14.63
C ALA A 234 -3.68 12.18 -14.54
N ILE A 235 -2.84 12.48 -13.55
CA ILE A 235 -1.57 11.78 -13.32
C ILE A 235 -1.81 10.31 -12.91
N ILE A 236 -2.70 10.07 -11.93
CA ILE A 236 -3.01 8.73 -11.40
C ILE A 236 -3.62 7.84 -12.49
N ALA A 237 -4.44 8.39 -13.38
CA ALA A 237 -5.08 7.64 -14.46
C ALA A 237 -4.15 7.47 -15.67
N THR A 238 -3.53 8.54 -16.15
CA THR A 238 -2.87 8.56 -17.47
C THR A 238 -1.54 7.82 -17.45
N ILE A 239 -0.67 8.08 -16.46
CA ILE A 239 0.68 7.49 -16.45
C ILE A 239 0.63 5.96 -16.35
N PRO A 240 -0.09 5.35 -15.39
CA PRO A 240 -0.20 3.91 -15.30
C PRO A 240 -0.89 3.31 -16.52
N THR A 241 -1.92 3.95 -17.08
CA THR A 241 -2.65 3.44 -18.26
C THR A 241 -1.78 3.43 -19.51
N LEU A 242 -1.05 4.51 -19.79
CA LEU A 242 -0.10 4.56 -20.91
C LEU A 242 1.02 3.54 -20.72
N THR A 243 1.54 3.40 -19.50
CA THR A 243 2.56 2.39 -19.18
C THR A 243 2.02 0.97 -19.37
N ALA A 244 0.78 0.70 -18.94
CA ALA A 244 0.10 -0.59 -19.13
C ALA A 244 -0.06 -0.91 -20.61
N PHE A 245 -0.47 0.09 -21.40
CA PHE A 245 -0.69 -0.04 -22.84
C PHE A 245 0.62 -0.33 -23.58
N LEU A 246 1.67 0.44 -23.30
CA LEU A 246 3.02 0.17 -23.83
C LEU A 246 3.52 -1.22 -23.39
N GLY A 247 3.23 -1.60 -22.14
CA GLY A 247 3.48 -2.93 -21.59
C GLY A 247 2.81 -4.04 -22.37
N LEU A 248 1.52 -3.88 -22.70
CA LEU A 248 0.74 -4.84 -23.48
C LEU A 248 1.32 -4.99 -24.89
N ILE A 249 1.63 -3.88 -25.57
CA ILE A 249 2.28 -3.90 -26.88
C ILE A 249 3.61 -4.66 -26.79
N LEU A 250 4.42 -4.38 -25.78
CA LEU A 250 5.71 -5.04 -25.58
C LEU A 250 5.54 -6.53 -25.29
N LEU A 251 4.54 -6.94 -24.49
CA LEU A 251 4.24 -8.35 -24.23
C LEU A 251 3.84 -9.09 -25.51
N VAL A 252 2.93 -8.51 -26.30
CA VAL A 252 2.53 -9.08 -27.59
C VAL A 252 3.75 -9.22 -28.50
N TYR A 253 4.58 -8.18 -28.60
CA TYR A 253 5.82 -8.22 -29.36
C TYR A 253 6.75 -9.34 -28.90
N LEU A 254 6.97 -9.50 -27.58
CA LEU A 254 7.85 -10.53 -27.03
C LEU A 254 7.30 -11.95 -27.28
N VAL A 255 5.98 -12.14 -27.20
CA VAL A 255 5.34 -13.44 -27.50
C VAL A 255 5.47 -13.76 -28.99
N VAL A 256 5.13 -12.82 -29.88
CA VAL A 256 5.26 -13.00 -31.34
C VAL A 256 6.72 -13.26 -31.70
N GLN A 257 7.66 -12.49 -31.14
CA GLN A 257 9.08 -12.71 -31.35
C GLN A 257 9.53 -14.09 -30.87
N ARG A 258 9.03 -14.57 -29.73
CA ARG A 258 9.33 -15.92 -29.22
C ARG A 258 8.78 -17.01 -30.14
N LEU A 259 7.58 -16.84 -30.70
CA LEU A 259 6.97 -17.78 -31.62
C LEU A 259 7.69 -17.82 -32.97
N LEU A 260 8.10 -16.67 -33.51
CA LEU A 260 8.76 -16.58 -34.82
C LEU A 260 10.25 -16.92 -34.77
N LYS A 261 10.97 -16.47 -33.73
CA LYS A 261 12.45 -16.58 -33.65
C LYS A 261 12.94 -17.65 -32.69
N GLY A 262 12.05 -18.30 -31.92
CA GLY A 262 12.42 -19.39 -31.01
C GLY A 262 13.57 -19.02 -30.06
N ARG A 263 14.72 -19.68 -30.22
CA ARG A 263 15.93 -19.50 -29.38
C ARG A 263 16.70 -18.20 -29.63
N GLU A 264 16.42 -17.48 -30.71
CA GLU A 264 17.03 -16.18 -31.00
C GLU A 264 16.23 -15.00 -30.41
N SER A 265 15.06 -15.28 -29.83
CA SER A 265 14.23 -14.24 -29.18
C SER A 265 14.89 -13.66 -27.93
N LEU A 266 14.49 -12.44 -27.58
CA LEU A 266 14.97 -11.74 -26.40
C LEU A 266 14.69 -12.52 -25.10
N LEU A 267 13.53 -13.18 -25.02
CA LEU A 267 13.16 -14.04 -23.89
C LEU A 267 13.96 -15.35 -23.83
N ALA A 268 14.64 -15.74 -24.91
CA ALA A 268 15.54 -16.90 -24.93
C ALA A 268 16.96 -16.57 -24.43
N LYS A 269 17.35 -15.30 -24.51
CA LYS A 269 18.71 -14.85 -24.20
C LYS A 269 19.09 -15.26 -22.77
N ASN A 270 20.15 -16.06 -22.62
CA ASN A 270 20.61 -16.56 -21.31
C ASN A 270 19.57 -17.37 -20.53
N ALA A 271 18.51 -17.88 -21.17
CA ALA A 271 17.42 -18.58 -20.51
C ALA A 271 17.83 -19.91 -19.86
N ASP A 272 18.81 -20.59 -20.46
CA ASP A 272 19.32 -21.88 -20.00
C ASP A 272 20.69 -21.77 -19.32
N LEU A 273 21.22 -20.54 -19.19
CA LEU A 273 22.53 -20.32 -18.59
C LEU A 273 22.41 -20.45 -17.05
N VAL A 274 23.07 -21.45 -16.48
CA VAL A 274 23.06 -21.73 -15.04
C VAL A 274 24.27 -21.07 -14.37
N TRP A 275 24.16 -20.72 -13.08
CA TRP A 275 25.30 -20.23 -12.31
C TRP A 275 26.11 -21.40 -11.75
N SER A 276 27.42 -21.38 -11.97
CA SER A 276 28.33 -22.26 -11.24
C SER A 276 28.33 -21.83 -9.76
N THR A 277 27.64 -22.61 -8.92
CA THR A 277 27.39 -22.28 -7.51
C THR A 277 28.26 -23.16 -6.60
N PRO A 278 29.28 -22.61 -5.93
CA PRO A 278 30.22 -23.43 -5.16
C PRO A 278 29.64 -23.91 -3.83
N TRP A 279 28.59 -23.26 -3.32
CA TRP A 279 27.93 -23.65 -2.07
C TRP A 279 26.66 -24.48 -2.27
N ASN A 280 26.26 -25.15 -1.19
CA ASN A 280 25.05 -25.97 -1.14
C ASN A 280 23.89 -25.23 -0.43
N TRP A 281 22.74 -25.90 -0.32
CA TRP A 281 21.53 -25.40 0.32
C TRP A 281 21.72 -24.91 1.75
N GLU A 282 22.72 -25.41 2.50
CA GLU A 282 22.96 -24.98 3.88
C GLU A 282 23.27 -23.49 3.95
N ILE A 283 23.99 -22.97 2.96
CA ILE A 283 24.31 -21.53 2.89
C ILE A 283 23.07 -20.73 2.57
N ILE A 284 22.21 -21.23 1.67
CA ILE A 284 20.93 -20.57 1.34
C ILE A 284 20.09 -20.45 2.61
N ILE A 285 19.91 -21.56 3.36
CA ILE A 285 19.12 -21.56 4.59
C ILE A 285 19.78 -20.70 5.67
N GLN A 286 21.11 -20.73 5.82
CA GLN A 286 21.81 -19.87 6.79
C GLN A 286 21.55 -18.38 6.50
N VAL A 287 21.63 -17.96 5.25
CA VAL A 287 21.39 -16.56 4.86
C VAL A 287 19.92 -16.16 5.04
N PHE A 288 18.97 -17.00 4.64
CA PHE A 288 17.55 -16.65 4.72
C PHE A 288 16.94 -16.83 6.12
N VAL A 289 17.29 -17.90 6.84
CA VAL A 289 16.77 -18.13 8.19
C VAL A 289 17.50 -17.24 9.18
N VAL A 290 18.83 -17.28 9.23
CA VAL A 290 19.58 -16.51 10.22
C VAL A 290 19.75 -15.05 9.81
N GLY A 291 20.20 -14.82 8.57
CA GLY A 291 20.48 -13.48 8.06
C GLY A 291 19.26 -12.64 7.78
N PHE A 292 18.19 -13.20 7.21
CA PHE A 292 17.01 -12.44 6.83
C PHE A 292 15.90 -12.54 7.88
N PHE A 293 15.40 -13.75 8.15
CA PHE A 293 14.25 -13.95 9.03
C PHE A 293 14.54 -13.61 10.51
N LEU A 294 15.53 -14.27 11.14
CA LEU A 294 15.82 -14.04 12.56
C LEU A 294 16.31 -12.61 12.81
N MET A 295 17.09 -12.06 11.88
CA MET A 295 17.55 -10.67 11.94
C MET A 295 16.36 -9.69 11.92
N GLY A 296 15.44 -9.84 10.96
CA GLY A 296 14.30 -8.94 10.78
C GLY A 296 13.18 -9.12 11.80
N GLN A 297 12.90 -10.35 12.21
CA GLN A 297 11.73 -10.65 13.05
C GLN A 297 12.04 -10.73 14.55
N LEU A 298 13.30 -11.00 14.93
CA LEU A 298 13.68 -11.16 16.34
C LEU A 298 14.78 -10.17 16.75
N PHE A 299 15.95 -10.25 16.11
CA PHE A 299 17.14 -9.54 16.60
C PHE A 299 17.01 -8.02 16.53
N ILE A 300 16.65 -7.45 15.38
CA ILE A 300 16.55 -5.98 15.24
C ILE A 300 15.38 -5.40 16.05
N PRO A 301 14.15 -5.96 16.02
CA PRO A 301 13.07 -5.46 16.87
C PRO A 301 13.43 -5.42 18.37
N GLU A 302 14.14 -6.45 18.86
CA GLU A 302 14.59 -6.55 20.25
C GLU A 302 15.76 -5.60 20.54
N LEU A 303 16.74 -5.49 19.63
CA LEU A 303 17.82 -4.51 19.77
C LEU A 303 17.28 -3.09 19.89
N LEU A 304 16.32 -2.74 19.03
CA LEU A 304 15.66 -1.44 19.08
C LEU A 304 14.80 -1.28 20.34
N SER A 305 14.37 -2.37 21.01
CA SER A 305 13.51 -2.32 22.21
C SER A 305 14.26 -1.78 23.42
N ILE A 306 15.57 -2.04 23.43
CA ILE A 306 16.51 -1.65 24.48
C ILE A 306 17.01 -0.22 24.27
N LEU A 307 17.03 0.26 23.01
CA LEU A 307 17.43 1.63 22.72
C LEU A 307 16.37 2.63 23.20
N PRO A 308 16.77 3.78 23.79
CA PRO A 308 15.87 4.83 24.27
C PRO A 308 15.30 5.67 23.11
N ILE A 309 14.80 5.02 22.06
CA ILE A 309 14.16 5.68 20.92
C ILE A 309 12.67 5.84 21.24
N PRO A 310 12.11 7.06 21.18
CA PRO A 310 10.68 7.28 21.38
C PRO A 310 9.85 6.47 20.38
N ARG A 311 8.99 5.56 20.87
CA ARG A 311 8.13 4.69 20.04
C ARG A 311 6.66 5.07 20.21
N GLY A 312 5.90 5.10 19.12
CA GLY A 312 4.47 5.39 19.16
C GLY A 312 4.17 6.80 19.70
N THR A 313 5.06 7.74 19.40
CA THR A 313 4.90 9.16 19.78
C THR A 313 3.81 9.87 18.98
N GLY A 314 3.29 9.23 17.93
CA GLY A 314 2.40 9.87 16.95
C GLY A 314 3.12 10.86 16.04
N ASN A 315 4.46 10.98 16.14
CA ASN A 315 5.27 11.83 15.28
C ASN A 315 5.72 11.03 14.06
N ALA A 316 5.13 11.34 12.90
CA ALA A 316 5.40 10.67 11.64
C ALA A 316 6.89 10.66 11.24
N ARG A 317 7.66 11.71 11.58
CA ARG A 317 9.09 11.77 11.25
C ARG A 317 9.91 10.76 12.04
N ILE A 318 9.62 10.61 13.33
CA ILE A 318 10.31 9.64 14.20
C ILE A 318 9.96 8.22 13.75
N GLU A 319 8.70 7.97 13.40
CA GLU A 319 8.26 6.67 12.89
C GLU A 319 8.95 6.33 11.56
N ALA A 320 8.96 7.26 10.60
CA ALA A 320 9.65 7.07 9.32
C ALA A 320 11.15 6.83 9.49
N PHE A 321 11.82 7.61 10.34
CA PHE A 321 13.24 7.44 10.63
C PHE A 321 13.52 6.09 11.30
N THR A 322 12.68 5.68 12.26
CA THR A 322 12.80 4.38 12.93
C THR A 322 12.66 3.25 11.92
N VAL A 323 11.71 3.34 10.97
CA VAL A 323 11.55 2.38 9.88
C VAL A 323 12.81 2.31 9.02
N LEU A 324 13.35 3.45 8.58
CA LEU A 324 14.57 3.49 7.78
C LEU A 324 15.75 2.84 8.50
N VAL A 325 16.01 3.22 9.76
CA VAL A 325 17.11 2.67 10.56
C VAL A 325 16.94 1.18 10.77
N SER A 326 15.72 0.74 11.13
CA SER A 326 15.40 -0.69 11.29
C SER A 326 15.73 -1.47 10.02
N TYR A 327 15.30 -0.94 8.87
CA TYR A 327 15.52 -1.58 7.58
C TYR A 327 17.00 -1.67 7.23
N LEU A 328 17.76 -0.58 7.41
CA LEU A 328 19.21 -0.56 7.15
C LEU A 328 19.97 -1.52 8.06
N LEU A 329 19.58 -1.64 9.33
CA LEU A 329 20.19 -2.60 10.26
C LEU A 329 19.90 -4.06 9.86
N VAL A 330 18.67 -4.37 9.43
CA VAL A 330 18.32 -5.69 8.90
C VAL A 330 19.13 -6.00 7.64
N ALA A 331 19.17 -5.05 6.70
CA ALA A 331 19.93 -5.21 5.46
C ALA A 331 21.43 -5.44 5.76
N PHE A 332 22.03 -4.62 6.62
CA PHE A 332 23.43 -4.77 7.02
C PHE A 332 23.70 -6.11 7.71
N GLY A 333 22.85 -6.52 8.66
CA GLY A 333 22.97 -7.80 9.35
C GLY A 333 22.86 -9.00 8.40
N CYS A 334 21.88 -8.97 7.49
CA CYS A 334 21.69 -10.00 6.48
C CYS A 334 22.87 -10.09 5.50
N LEU A 335 23.33 -8.96 4.96
CA LEU A 335 24.47 -8.90 4.05
C LEU A 335 25.77 -9.31 4.72
N SER A 336 25.93 -9.02 6.02
CA SER A 336 27.07 -9.51 6.81
C SER A 336 27.05 -11.03 6.91
N ILE A 337 25.91 -11.64 7.24
CA ILE A 337 25.77 -13.11 7.28
C ILE A 337 26.02 -13.71 5.90
N LEU A 338 25.50 -13.10 4.83
CA LEU A 338 25.78 -13.51 3.46
C LEU A 338 27.29 -13.50 3.17
N TYR A 339 27.95 -12.36 3.39
CA TYR A 339 29.38 -12.19 3.17
C TYR A 339 30.20 -13.25 3.92
N PHE A 340 30.00 -13.40 5.24
CA PHE A 340 30.74 -14.39 6.03
C PHE A 340 30.44 -15.84 5.62
N SER A 341 29.25 -16.11 5.10
CA SER A 341 28.90 -17.46 4.63
C SER A 341 29.57 -17.81 3.30
N ILE A 342 29.78 -16.81 2.42
CA ILE A 342 30.38 -17.04 1.11
C ILE A 342 31.86 -16.64 1.00
N ARG A 343 32.45 -15.95 2.00
CA ARG A 343 33.83 -15.41 1.95
C ARG A 343 34.91 -16.43 1.61
N ARG A 344 34.71 -17.70 1.98
CA ARG A 344 35.66 -18.79 1.71
C ARG A 344 35.68 -19.24 0.24
N PHE A 345 34.72 -18.81 -0.57
CA PHE A 345 34.60 -19.14 -1.99
C PHE A 345 35.08 -18.00 -2.89
N PHE A 346 35.72 -16.96 -2.33
CA PHE A 346 36.30 -15.91 -3.16
C PHE A 346 37.61 -16.39 -3.80
N PRO A 347 37.87 -16.00 -5.07
CA PRO A 347 37.00 -15.23 -5.95
C PRO A 347 35.78 -16.02 -6.43
N LEU A 348 34.62 -15.37 -6.49
CA LEU A 348 33.38 -16.00 -6.95
C LEU A 348 33.46 -16.34 -8.44
N PRO A 349 32.78 -17.41 -8.90
CA PRO A 349 32.70 -17.73 -10.33
C PRO A 349 32.13 -16.58 -11.16
N GLU A 350 32.40 -16.62 -12.46
CA GLU A 350 31.86 -15.62 -13.39
C GLU A 350 30.32 -15.58 -13.32
N ASN A 351 29.77 -14.38 -13.54
CA ASN A 351 28.33 -14.08 -13.53
C ASN A 351 27.68 -13.84 -12.15
N TRP A 352 28.40 -14.00 -11.05
CA TRP A 352 27.89 -13.60 -9.72
C TRP A 352 27.91 -12.07 -9.54
N PHE A 353 26.83 -11.52 -8.97
CA PHE A 353 26.69 -10.11 -8.59
C PHE A 353 27.17 -9.08 -9.65
N ARG A 354 26.70 -9.21 -10.89
CA ARG A 354 27.12 -8.34 -11.99
C ARG A 354 26.44 -6.97 -11.98
N PHE A 355 27.25 -5.92 -12.11
CA PHE A 355 26.84 -4.52 -12.28
C PHE A 355 27.51 -3.94 -13.53
N TYR A 356 26.78 -3.82 -14.63
CA TYR A 356 27.31 -3.23 -15.87
C TYR A 356 26.64 -1.88 -16.16
N ILE A 357 27.28 -0.80 -15.73
CA ILE A 357 26.74 0.57 -15.83
C ILE A 357 26.58 0.99 -17.30
N PHE A 358 27.54 0.65 -18.17
CA PHE A 358 27.53 1.00 -19.60
C PHE A 358 26.82 -0.04 -20.48
N SER A 359 25.78 -0.70 -19.94
CA SER A 359 24.96 -1.68 -20.68
C SER A 359 23.52 -1.20 -20.84
N ASN A 360 22.70 -1.96 -21.56
CA ASN A 360 21.28 -1.67 -21.78
C ASN A 360 20.40 -1.94 -20.54
N TRP A 361 20.93 -1.83 -19.32
CA TRP A 361 20.21 -2.15 -18.08
C TRP A 361 19.02 -1.22 -17.85
N VAL A 362 19.12 0.05 -18.27
CA VAL A 362 18.01 1.00 -18.21
C VAL A 362 16.85 0.53 -19.09
N LEU A 363 17.13 0.09 -20.32
CA LEU A 363 16.10 -0.45 -21.21
C LEU A 363 15.45 -1.72 -20.67
N TRP A 364 16.24 -2.60 -20.05
CA TRP A 364 15.72 -3.80 -19.39
C TRP A 364 14.85 -3.46 -18.17
N GLY A 365 15.26 -2.48 -17.36
CA GLY A 365 14.50 -2.03 -16.20
C GLY A 365 13.19 -1.34 -16.59
N LEU A 366 13.24 -0.41 -17.54
CA LEU A 366 12.06 0.29 -18.06
C LEU A 366 11.12 -0.67 -18.80
N GLY A 367 11.63 -1.48 -19.73
CA GLY A 367 10.82 -2.47 -20.43
C GLY A 367 10.24 -3.53 -19.48
N GLY A 368 11.01 -3.91 -18.47
CA GLY A 368 10.54 -4.76 -17.38
C GLY A 368 9.41 -4.13 -16.58
N TYR A 369 9.51 -2.85 -16.24
CA TYR A 369 8.45 -2.12 -15.53
C TYR A 369 7.17 -2.01 -16.38
N CYS A 370 7.31 -1.64 -17.65
CA CYS A 370 6.18 -1.58 -18.59
C CYS A 370 5.49 -2.94 -18.71
N THR A 371 6.23 -4.05 -18.85
CA THR A 371 5.63 -5.39 -18.94
C THR A 371 5.07 -5.90 -17.61
N ALA A 372 5.67 -5.53 -16.47
CA ALA A 372 5.19 -5.92 -15.15
C ALA A 372 3.81 -5.34 -14.86
N LEU A 373 3.56 -4.09 -15.25
CA LEU A 373 2.33 -3.37 -14.90
C LEU A 373 1.04 -4.09 -15.34
N PRO A 374 0.82 -4.43 -16.62
CA PRO A 374 -0.40 -5.15 -17.03
C PRO A 374 -0.49 -6.55 -16.40
N ILE A 375 0.64 -7.26 -16.23
CA ILE A 375 0.66 -8.60 -15.60
C ILE A 375 0.18 -8.51 -14.15
N VAL A 376 0.79 -7.63 -13.37
CA VAL A 376 0.48 -7.51 -11.95
C VAL A 376 -0.92 -6.92 -11.74
N VAL A 377 -1.39 -6.00 -12.59
CA VAL A 377 -2.78 -5.50 -12.54
C VAL A 377 -3.77 -6.64 -12.76
N ILE A 378 -3.60 -7.46 -13.80
CA ILE A 378 -4.48 -8.61 -14.07
C ILE A 378 -4.47 -9.60 -12.89
N VAL A 379 -3.29 -9.92 -12.37
CA VAL A 379 -3.15 -10.82 -11.21
C VAL A 379 -3.81 -10.22 -9.97
N SER A 380 -3.69 -8.90 -9.77
CA SER A 380 -4.31 -8.19 -8.64
C SER A 380 -5.83 -8.20 -8.73
N LEU A 381 -6.42 -8.08 -9.93
CA LEU A 381 -7.87 -8.19 -10.15
C LEU A 381 -8.39 -9.60 -9.84
N ILE A 382 -7.64 -10.64 -10.20
CA ILE A 382 -7.96 -12.03 -9.84
C ILE A 382 -7.85 -12.22 -8.33
N ASN A 383 -6.79 -11.70 -7.74
CA ASN A 383 -6.52 -11.76 -6.30
C ASN A 383 -7.63 -11.06 -5.50
N GLN A 384 -8.13 -9.91 -5.95
CA GLN A 384 -9.23 -9.20 -5.30
C GLN A 384 -10.51 -10.06 -5.26
N LYS A 385 -10.85 -10.75 -6.36
CA LYS A 385 -12.00 -11.67 -6.41
C LYS A 385 -11.84 -12.86 -5.47
N LEU A 386 -10.61 -13.34 -5.29
CA LEU A 386 -10.31 -14.45 -4.39
C LEU A 386 -10.44 -14.05 -2.92
N TRP A 387 -9.97 -12.86 -2.55
CA TRP A 387 -9.87 -12.43 -1.15
C TRP A 387 -11.02 -11.55 -0.66
N GLN A 388 -11.87 -11.03 -1.55
CA GLN A 388 -13.03 -10.19 -1.21
C GLN A 388 -12.70 -9.05 -0.22
N GLY A 389 -11.53 -8.41 -0.37
CA GLY A 389 -11.11 -7.33 0.52
C GLY A 389 -10.46 -7.77 1.85
N GLN A 390 -10.06 -9.04 2.00
CA GLN A 390 -9.41 -9.60 3.22
C GLN A 390 -7.97 -10.09 2.96
N GLY A 391 -7.23 -10.45 4.00
CA GLY A 391 -5.85 -10.97 3.88
C GLY A 391 -4.74 -10.00 4.25
N GLY A 392 -5.08 -8.79 4.73
CA GLY A 392 -4.15 -7.77 5.20
C GLY A 392 -3.48 -6.95 4.09
N SER A 393 -2.59 -6.05 4.46
CA SER A 393 -1.74 -5.27 3.54
C SER A 393 -0.47 -4.82 4.26
N ASN A 394 0.54 -4.40 3.51
CA ASN A 394 1.79 -3.89 4.05
C ASN A 394 1.54 -2.64 4.95
N PRO A 395 1.94 -2.67 6.25
CA PRO A 395 1.74 -1.55 7.17
C PRO A 395 2.42 -0.25 6.76
N LEU A 396 3.51 -0.32 5.98
CA LEU A 396 4.19 0.88 5.47
C LEU A 396 3.29 1.70 4.55
N LEU A 397 2.43 1.05 3.77
CA LEU A 397 1.48 1.75 2.88
C LEU A 397 0.49 2.57 3.71
N GLN A 398 0.00 2.01 4.83
CA GLN A 398 -0.90 2.71 5.74
C GLN A 398 -0.20 3.92 6.38
N MET A 399 1.01 3.74 6.92
CA MET A 399 1.76 4.83 7.56
C MET A 399 2.09 5.95 6.57
N ALA A 400 2.46 5.58 5.34
CA ALA A 400 2.73 6.52 4.26
C ALA A 400 1.49 7.36 3.89
N LEU A 401 0.31 6.76 3.84
CA LEU A 401 -0.92 7.48 3.50
C LEU A 401 -1.50 8.32 4.63
N GLU A 402 -1.39 7.84 5.86
CA GLU A 402 -1.87 8.56 7.03
C GLU A 402 -0.94 9.73 7.40
N SER A 403 0.33 9.69 6.96
CA SER A 403 1.30 10.75 7.20
C SER A 403 1.03 11.98 6.34
N ARG A 404 0.78 13.11 7.01
CA ARG A 404 0.64 14.44 6.40
C ARG A 404 1.95 15.24 6.35
N ASP A 405 3.08 14.62 6.72
CA ASP A 405 4.38 15.30 6.80
C ASP A 405 5.28 14.94 5.61
N ASN A 406 5.63 15.93 4.79
CA ASN A 406 6.44 15.74 3.57
C ASN A 406 7.84 15.16 3.85
N THR A 407 8.43 15.46 5.01
CA THR A 407 9.74 14.90 5.38
C THR A 407 9.60 13.42 5.71
N ALA A 408 8.57 13.03 6.48
CA ALA A 408 8.27 11.64 6.76
C ALA A 408 7.98 10.86 5.47
N LEU A 409 7.20 11.44 4.55
CA LEU A 409 6.94 10.85 3.23
C LEU A 409 8.21 10.64 2.42
N GLY A 410 9.12 11.63 2.41
CA GLY A 410 10.42 11.51 1.76
C GLY A 410 11.29 10.37 2.32
N ILE A 411 11.27 10.18 3.64
CA ILE A 411 11.98 9.07 4.30
C ILE A 411 11.35 7.71 3.96
N PHE A 412 10.02 7.61 3.95
CA PHE A 412 9.34 6.40 3.49
C PHE A 412 9.65 6.08 2.04
N PHE A 413 9.68 7.09 1.17
CA PHE A 413 10.08 6.95 -0.22
C PHE A 413 11.51 6.44 -0.36
N LEU A 414 12.48 7.07 0.32
CA LEU A 414 13.87 6.60 0.32
C LEU A 414 13.99 5.13 0.77
N THR A 415 13.25 4.76 1.81
CA THR A 415 13.29 3.39 2.35
C THR A 415 12.73 2.39 1.35
N ALA A 416 11.50 2.61 0.87
CA ALA A 416 10.78 1.61 0.09
C ALA A 416 11.11 1.66 -1.42
N ALA A 417 11.43 2.82 -2.00
CA ALA A 417 11.75 2.93 -3.42
C ALA A 417 13.24 2.78 -3.76
N ILE A 418 14.13 2.92 -2.77
CA ILE A 418 15.59 2.87 -3.01
C ILE A 418 16.25 1.81 -2.13
N ALA A 419 16.25 1.99 -0.81
CA ALA A 419 16.99 1.10 0.09
C ALA A 419 16.50 -0.36 -0.04
N ALA A 420 15.19 -0.55 -0.12
CA ALA A 420 14.59 -1.86 -0.23
C ALA A 420 14.91 -2.59 -1.54
N PRO A 421 14.64 -2.01 -2.74
CA PRO A 421 15.06 -2.60 -4.01
C PRO A 421 16.55 -2.94 -4.08
N LEU A 422 17.44 -2.10 -3.56
CA LEU A 422 18.88 -2.39 -3.56
C LEU A 422 19.21 -3.64 -2.73
N PHE A 423 18.70 -3.71 -1.51
CA PHE A 423 18.95 -4.85 -0.63
C PHE A 423 18.27 -6.14 -1.13
N GLU A 424 16.99 -6.05 -1.47
CA GLU A 424 16.18 -7.21 -1.84
C GLU A 424 16.62 -7.78 -3.19
N GLU A 425 16.93 -6.96 -4.19
CA GLU A 425 17.44 -7.49 -5.46
C GLU A 425 18.83 -8.11 -5.31
N PHE A 426 19.69 -7.55 -4.45
CA PHE A 426 20.96 -8.18 -4.14
C PHE A 426 20.78 -9.57 -3.51
N LEU A 427 19.84 -9.70 -2.57
CA LEU A 427 19.59 -10.95 -1.85
C LEU A 427 18.83 -11.99 -2.70
N PHE A 428 17.73 -11.59 -3.34
CA PHE A 428 16.86 -12.50 -4.08
C PHE A 428 17.39 -12.79 -5.49
N ARG A 429 17.85 -11.77 -6.24
CA ARG A 429 18.32 -11.94 -7.62
C ARG A 429 19.82 -12.16 -7.65
N GLY A 430 20.59 -11.46 -6.83
CA GLY A 430 22.04 -11.63 -6.77
C GLY A 430 22.47 -12.93 -6.12
N PHE A 431 21.76 -13.39 -5.07
CA PHE A 431 22.14 -14.57 -4.30
C PHE A 431 21.19 -15.77 -4.44
N LEU A 432 19.92 -15.64 -4.05
CA LEU A 432 18.99 -16.78 -3.96
C LEU A 432 18.74 -17.44 -5.31
N LEU A 433 18.28 -16.68 -6.30
CA LEU A 433 17.90 -17.20 -7.62
C LEU A 433 19.08 -17.95 -8.27
N PRO A 434 20.29 -17.36 -8.42
CA PRO A 434 21.49 -18.08 -8.88
C PRO A 434 21.77 -19.35 -8.09
N SER A 435 21.69 -19.29 -6.75
CA SER A 435 21.95 -20.46 -5.90
C SER A 435 20.95 -21.60 -6.16
N LEU A 436 19.68 -21.27 -6.41
CA LEU A 436 18.64 -22.26 -6.74
C LEU A 436 18.90 -22.94 -8.09
N THR A 437 19.55 -22.26 -9.05
CA THR A 437 19.85 -22.88 -10.36
C THR A 437 20.80 -24.08 -10.28
N ARG A 438 21.47 -24.30 -9.13
CA ARG A 438 22.19 -25.54 -8.84
C ARG A 438 21.29 -26.77 -8.73
N TYR A 439 20.02 -26.58 -8.39
CA TYR A 439 19.09 -27.65 -8.02
C TYR A 439 17.88 -27.79 -8.96
N MET A 440 17.63 -26.77 -9.78
CA MET A 440 16.46 -26.71 -10.66
C MET A 440 16.75 -25.86 -11.90
N SER A 441 15.88 -25.92 -12.89
CA SER A 441 15.99 -25.07 -14.09
C SER A 441 15.91 -23.59 -13.74
N VAL A 442 16.39 -22.72 -14.63
CA VAL A 442 16.32 -21.26 -14.44
C VAL A 442 14.87 -20.80 -14.23
N TRP A 443 13.91 -21.37 -14.95
CA TRP A 443 12.49 -21.08 -14.76
C TRP A 443 11.96 -21.54 -13.40
N GLY A 444 12.35 -22.73 -12.93
CA GLY A 444 12.04 -23.19 -11.59
C GLY A 444 12.61 -22.27 -10.51
N ALA A 445 13.86 -21.84 -10.68
CA ALA A 445 14.53 -20.90 -9.77
C ALA A 445 13.85 -19.52 -9.75
N ILE A 446 13.41 -19.02 -10.92
CA ILE A 446 12.60 -17.80 -11.02
C ILE A 446 11.33 -17.96 -10.20
N PHE A 447 10.55 -19.02 -10.42
CA PHE A 447 9.28 -19.23 -9.72
C PHE A 447 9.48 -19.35 -8.20
N VAL A 448 10.38 -20.22 -7.74
CA VAL A 448 10.61 -20.45 -6.31
C VAL A 448 11.16 -19.19 -5.62
N SER A 449 12.12 -18.49 -6.22
CA SER A 449 12.62 -17.23 -5.64
C SER A 449 11.56 -16.14 -5.58
N SER A 450 10.65 -16.07 -6.56
CA SER A 450 9.54 -15.12 -6.60
C SER A 450 8.49 -15.41 -5.53
N LEU A 451 8.18 -16.68 -5.31
CA LEU A 451 7.26 -17.09 -4.24
C LEU A 451 7.84 -16.79 -2.86
N LEU A 452 9.15 -17.06 -2.65
CA LEU A 452 9.84 -16.74 -1.40
C LEU A 452 9.93 -15.22 -1.18
N PHE A 453 10.15 -14.44 -2.23
CA PHE A 453 10.10 -12.98 -2.19
C PHE A 453 8.72 -12.48 -1.75
N ALA A 454 7.65 -13.02 -2.32
CA ALA A 454 6.29 -12.67 -1.94
C ALA A 454 5.96 -13.08 -0.49
N ALA A 455 6.36 -14.29 -0.07
CA ALA A 455 6.14 -14.79 1.28
C ALA A 455 6.89 -13.97 2.35
N ALA A 456 8.04 -13.37 2.00
CA ALA A 456 8.81 -12.51 2.90
C ALA A 456 8.06 -11.24 3.34
N HIS A 457 7.00 -10.85 2.62
CA HIS A 457 6.15 -9.70 2.95
C HIS A 457 5.11 -10.03 4.03
N LEU A 458 4.92 -11.32 4.38
CA LEU A 458 4.04 -11.78 5.45
C LEU A 458 2.58 -11.28 5.34
N SER A 459 2.13 -10.99 4.12
CA SER A 459 0.76 -10.59 3.80
C SER A 459 0.18 -11.54 2.76
N LEU A 460 -0.84 -12.31 3.16
CA LEU A 460 -1.42 -13.36 2.31
C LEU A 460 -2.07 -12.80 1.05
N SER A 461 -2.72 -11.64 1.16
CA SER A 461 -3.33 -10.91 0.03
C SER A 461 -2.30 -10.44 -1.00
N GLU A 462 -1.02 -10.31 -0.62
CA GLU A 462 0.03 -9.80 -1.51
C GLU A 462 0.81 -10.93 -2.20
N ILE A 463 0.61 -12.19 -1.79
CA ILE A 463 1.40 -13.32 -2.32
C ILE A 463 1.30 -13.43 -3.85
N LEU A 464 0.08 -13.43 -4.40
CA LEU A 464 -0.13 -13.57 -5.84
C LEU A 464 0.48 -12.40 -6.63
N PRO A 465 0.13 -11.13 -6.36
CA PRO A 465 0.68 -10.01 -7.12
C PRO A 465 2.20 -9.87 -6.96
N LEU A 466 2.76 -10.09 -5.77
CA LEU A 466 4.20 -10.02 -5.55
C LEU A 466 4.95 -11.21 -6.17
N THR A 467 4.33 -12.38 -6.27
CA THR A 467 4.92 -13.50 -7.03
C THR A 467 4.99 -13.15 -8.51
N ALA A 468 3.94 -12.54 -9.07
CA ALA A 468 3.93 -12.11 -10.46
C ALA A 468 5.00 -11.05 -10.74
N LEU A 469 5.10 -10.00 -9.91
CA LEU A 469 6.18 -9.01 -9.98
C LEU A 469 7.55 -9.70 -9.85
N GLY A 470 7.66 -10.61 -8.89
CA GLY A 470 8.88 -11.34 -8.60
C GLY A 470 9.39 -12.13 -9.80
N MET A 471 8.47 -12.73 -10.57
CA MET A 471 8.79 -13.48 -11.78
C MET A 471 9.34 -12.56 -12.86
N VAL A 472 8.73 -11.38 -13.07
CA VAL A 472 9.23 -10.40 -14.05
C VAL A 472 10.63 -9.91 -13.66
N LEU A 473 10.86 -9.59 -12.39
CA LEU A 473 12.19 -9.24 -11.87
C LEU A 473 13.21 -10.36 -12.11
N GLY A 474 12.84 -11.62 -11.85
CA GLY A 474 13.69 -12.79 -12.09
C GLY A 474 13.99 -13.00 -13.58
N ILE A 475 13.02 -12.80 -14.46
CA ILE A 475 13.22 -12.83 -15.91
C ILE A 475 14.20 -11.72 -16.32
N VAL A 476 13.92 -10.47 -15.96
CA VAL A 476 14.77 -9.33 -16.30
C VAL A 476 16.22 -9.53 -15.85
N TYR A 477 16.43 -10.01 -14.62
CA TYR A 477 17.77 -10.31 -14.12
C TYR A 477 18.44 -11.46 -14.90
N THR A 478 17.77 -12.59 -15.08
CA THR A 478 18.36 -13.77 -15.74
C THR A 478 18.70 -13.52 -17.21
N ARG A 479 17.89 -12.72 -17.92
CA ARG A 479 18.09 -12.35 -19.32
C ARG A 479 19.17 -11.26 -19.48
N SER A 480 19.11 -10.20 -18.66
CA SER A 480 20.06 -9.07 -18.74
C SER A 480 21.42 -9.36 -18.13
N ARG A 481 21.50 -10.29 -17.17
CA ARG A 481 22.70 -10.59 -16.36
C ARG A 481 23.27 -9.36 -15.66
N ASN A 482 22.40 -8.45 -15.26
CA ASN A 482 22.76 -7.21 -14.59
C ASN A 482 21.76 -6.90 -13.47
N LEU A 483 22.24 -6.77 -12.24
CA LEU A 483 21.39 -6.45 -11.09
C LEU A 483 20.76 -5.06 -11.18
N LEU A 484 21.44 -4.11 -11.83
CA LEU A 484 20.91 -2.75 -12.01
C LEU A 484 19.56 -2.76 -12.76
N SER A 485 19.36 -3.70 -13.69
CA SER A 485 18.11 -3.82 -14.44
C SER A 485 16.92 -4.15 -13.52
N SER A 486 17.09 -5.13 -12.62
CA SER A 486 16.01 -5.55 -11.72
C SER A 486 15.85 -4.58 -10.55
N MET A 487 16.94 -3.98 -10.06
CA MET A 487 16.90 -2.86 -9.10
C MET A 487 16.09 -1.69 -9.64
N LEU A 488 16.33 -1.26 -10.89
CA LEU A 488 15.58 -0.18 -11.51
C LEU A 488 14.09 -0.54 -11.65
N LEU A 489 13.77 -1.74 -12.14
CA LEU A 489 12.38 -2.18 -12.26
C LEU A 489 11.67 -2.14 -10.90
N HIS A 490 12.28 -2.73 -9.88
CA HIS A 490 11.73 -2.79 -8.54
C HIS A 490 11.57 -1.38 -7.93
N SER A 491 12.58 -0.52 -8.08
CA SER A 491 12.49 0.89 -7.68
C SER A 491 11.37 1.64 -8.39
N LEU A 492 11.18 1.44 -9.69
CA LEU A 492 10.08 2.06 -10.44
C LEU A 492 8.71 1.55 -9.97
N TRP A 493 8.59 0.26 -9.70
CA TRP A 493 7.36 -0.34 -9.13
C TRP A 493 6.98 0.29 -7.79
N ASN A 494 7.95 0.35 -6.87
CA ASN A 494 7.72 0.92 -5.54
C ASN A 494 7.49 2.44 -5.61
N SER A 495 8.23 3.15 -6.47
CA SER A 495 8.04 4.59 -6.70
C SER A 495 6.65 4.88 -7.25
N GLY A 496 6.19 4.15 -8.26
CA GLY A 496 4.87 4.33 -8.86
C GLY A 496 3.77 4.14 -7.82
N THR A 497 3.87 3.09 -7.02
CA THR A 497 2.92 2.81 -5.94
C THR A 497 2.91 3.95 -4.91
N LEU A 498 4.08 4.36 -4.40
CA LEU A 498 4.16 5.42 -3.39
C LEU A 498 3.73 6.79 -3.91
N ILE A 499 4.06 7.15 -5.14
CA ILE A 499 3.61 8.40 -5.75
C ILE A 499 2.08 8.39 -5.90
N SER A 500 1.49 7.30 -6.38
CA SER A 500 0.03 7.16 -6.42
C SER A 500 -0.58 7.32 -5.02
N LEU A 501 0.02 6.70 -4.00
CA LEU A 501 -0.42 6.87 -2.61
C LEU A 501 -0.31 8.30 -2.13
N PHE A 502 0.81 8.99 -2.36
CA PHE A 502 0.98 10.39 -1.95
C PHE A 502 0.01 11.32 -2.67
N LEU A 503 -0.28 11.07 -3.95
CA LEU A 503 -1.28 11.84 -4.68
C LEU A 503 -2.70 11.59 -4.16
N LEU A 504 -3.02 10.35 -3.76
CA LEU A 504 -4.31 9.99 -3.15
C LEU A 504 -4.48 10.51 -1.71
N GLY A 505 -3.41 10.44 -0.90
CA GLY A 505 -3.42 10.78 0.52
C GLY A 505 -3.07 12.24 0.84
N SER A 506 -2.44 12.97 -0.10
CA SER A 506 -2.20 14.41 0.05
C SER A 506 -3.53 15.16 -0.04
N ASN A 507 -4.12 15.38 1.12
CA ASN A 507 -5.06 16.47 1.31
C ASN A 507 -4.25 17.77 1.16
N GLY A 508 -4.76 18.72 0.39
CA GLY A 508 -4.06 19.96 -0.01
C GLY A 508 -3.36 20.68 1.13
#